data_AF-A0A937W0B9-F1
#
_entry.id   AF-A0A937W0B9-F1
#
_cell.length_a   1.000
_cell.length_b   1.000
_cell.length_c   1.000
_cell.angle_alpha   90.00
_cell.angle_beta   90.00
_cell.angle_gamma   90.00
#
_symmetry.space_group_name_H-M   'P 1'
#
loop_
_entity.id
_entity.type
_entity.pdbx_description
1 polymer ?
#
loop_
_entity_poly.entity_id
_entity_poly.type
_entity_poly.pdbx_seq_one_letter_code
_entity_poly.pdbx_strand_id
1 'polypeptide(L)'
;MEEQQQQRRLPFAVVEHASGQVIGSTSYVNMSPPNRNLDIGWTWYARTHWRTAVNTECKYLLLRYAFETLQCIRVQLRVDARTLRSQRAVERIGGIKEGVLRKAQILRDGHERAVVLYSLLHDEWPARTVWFEQTIKR
;
A
#
# COMPACT_ATOMS: atom_id res chain seq x y z
N MET A 1 30.64 -0.67 1.41
CA MET A 1 29.60 -1.38 2.19
C MET A 1 28.74 -0.41 3.02
N GLU A 2 28.56 0.84 2.56
CA GLU A 2 27.80 1.89 3.26
C GLU A 2 26.64 2.41 2.39
N GLU A 3 26.02 1.52 1.62
CA GLU A 3 24.69 1.75 1.05
C GLU A 3 23.65 0.98 1.85
N GLN A 4 23.75 0.98 3.18
CA GLN A 4 22.53 0.91 4.00
C GLN A 4 21.84 2.27 3.87
N GLN A 5 21.40 2.52 2.63
CA GLN A 5 20.60 3.63 2.18
C GLN A 5 19.55 3.89 3.24
N GLN A 6 19.49 5.14 3.70
CA GLN A 6 18.28 5.69 4.29
C GLN A 6 17.13 5.31 3.35
N GLN A 7 16.41 4.23 3.67
CA GLN A 7 15.16 3.89 3.02
C GLN A 7 14.24 5.04 3.38
N ARG A 8 14.26 6.08 2.53
CA ARG A 8 13.48 7.30 2.70
C ARG A 8 12.02 6.88 2.67
N ARG A 9 11.47 6.72 3.86
CA ARG A 9 10.05 6.56 4.09
C ARG A 9 9.44 7.95 4.00
N LEU A 10 8.43 8.10 3.17
CA LEU A 10 7.57 9.29 3.16
C LEU A 10 6.26 8.94 3.89
N PRO A 11 6.15 9.23 5.19
CA PRO A 11 4.97 8.91 5.97
C PRO A 11 3.86 9.94 5.77
N PHE A 12 2.63 9.47 5.81
CA PHE A 12 1.42 10.28 5.84
C PHE A 12 0.61 9.92 7.07
N ALA A 13 0.08 10.93 7.77
CA ALA A 13 -0.98 10.76 8.75
C ALA A 13 -2.31 10.57 8.00
N VAL A 14 -3.14 9.65 8.48
CA VAL A 14 -4.50 9.47 7.96
C VAL A 14 -5.43 10.17 8.95
N VAL A 15 -6.07 11.24 8.49
CA VAL A 15 -6.96 12.07 9.29
C VAL A 15 -8.39 11.87 8.80
N GLU A 16 -9.30 11.54 9.72
CA GLU A 16 -10.72 11.46 9.40
C GLU A 16 -11.30 12.86 9.28
N HIS A 17 -11.93 13.18 8.14
CA HIS A 17 -12.47 14.52 7.90
C HIS A 17 -13.59 14.90 8.87
N ALA A 18 -14.46 13.95 9.25
CA ALA A 18 -15.61 14.22 10.10
C ALA A 18 -15.23 14.63 11.52
N SER A 19 -14.19 14.01 12.09
CA SER A 19 -13.76 14.23 13.48
C SER A 19 -12.48 15.05 13.60
N GLY A 20 -11.71 15.21 12.51
CA GLY A 20 -10.37 15.79 12.52
C GLY A 20 -9.31 14.92 13.22
N GLN A 21 -9.66 13.69 13.61
CA GLN A 21 -8.77 12.83 14.38
C GLN A 21 -7.79 12.09 13.48
N VAL A 22 -6.56 11.89 13.98
CA VAL A 22 -5.60 10.98 13.36
C VAL A 22 -6.03 9.54 13.64
N ILE A 23 -6.43 8.83 12.60
CA ILE A 23 -6.97 7.46 12.69
C ILE A 23 -6.01 6.41 12.11
N GLY A 24 -4.82 6.80 11.67
CA GLY A 24 -3.84 5.87 11.14
C GLY A 24 -2.63 6.53 10.49
N SER A 25 -1.83 5.70 9.84
CA SER A 25 -0.72 6.14 9.00
C SER A 25 -0.51 5.17 7.85
N THR A 26 0.07 5.68 6.77
CA THR A 26 0.51 4.91 5.60
C THR A 26 1.72 5.61 5.00
N SER A 27 2.48 4.95 4.13
CA SER A 27 3.72 5.54 3.62
C SER A 27 4.06 5.07 2.22
N TYR A 28 4.77 5.92 1.48
CA TYR A 28 5.61 5.47 0.38
C TYR A 28 6.97 5.04 0.93
N VAL A 29 7.47 3.92 0.43
CA VAL A 29 8.80 3.39 0.74
C VAL A 29 9.42 2.79 -0.53
N ASN A 30 10.71 2.46 -0.48
CA ASN A 30 11.44 1.86 -1.60
C ASN A 30 11.24 2.61 -2.93
N MET A 31 11.16 3.95 -2.86
CA MET A 31 10.93 4.77 -4.04
C MET A 31 12.16 4.72 -4.94
N SER A 32 11.95 4.44 -6.21
CA SER A 32 12.97 4.45 -7.25
C SER A 32 12.54 5.38 -8.38
N PRO A 33 12.88 6.68 -8.32
CA PRO A 33 12.58 7.62 -9.40
C PRO A 33 13.11 7.19 -10.77
N PRO A 34 14.34 6.66 -10.91
CA PRO A 34 14.84 6.19 -12.22
C PRO A 34 13.99 5.07 -12.83
N ASN A 35 13.47 4.16 -11.99
CA ASN A 35 12.62 3.06 -12.43
C ASN A 35 11.12 3.39 -12.36
N ARG A 36 10.76 4.63 -11.98
CA ARG A 36 9.39 5.12 -11.82
C ARG A 36 8.53 4.16 -11.00
N ASN A 37 9.02 3.70 -9.85
CA ASN A 37 8.27 2.78 -9.00
C ASN A 37 8.43 3.10 -7.51
N LEU A 38 7.48 2.59 -6.72
CA LEU A 38 7.49 2.69 -5.26
C LEU A 38 6.66 1.57 -4.62
N ASP A 39 6.81 1.42 -3.31
CA ASP A 39 5.96 0.57 -2.49
C ASP A 39 5.01 1.43 -1.64
N ILE A 40 3.74 1.02 -1.53
CA ILE A 40 2.86 1.50 -0.48
C ILE A 40 2.92 0.51 0.68
N GLY A 41 3.29 1.00 1.87
CA GLY A 41 3.47 0.15 3.05
C GLY A 41 3.31 0.90 4.35
N TRP A 42 3.72 0.22 5.44
CA TRP A 42 3.64 0.75 6.81
C TRP A 42 2.25 1.26 7.18
N THR A 43 1.22 0.63 6.62
CA THR A 43 -0.17 1.03 6.79
C THR A 43 -0.74 0.43 8.06
N TRP A 44 -1.28 1.28 8.93
CA TRP A 44 -2.12 0.87 10.05
C TRP A 44 -3.26 1.87 10.23
N TYR A 45 -4.39 1.36 10.70
CA TYR A 45 -5.56 2.17 11.07
C TYR A 45 -6.00 1.78 12.47
N ALA A 46 -6.61 2.72 13.19
CA ALA A 46 -7.30 2.47 14.44
C ALA A 46 -8.29 1.32 14.27
N ARG A 47 -8.40 0.43 15.28
CA ARG A 47 -9.22 -0.78 15.19
C ARG A 47 -10.70 -0.48 14.91
N THR A 48 -11.19 0.65 15.42
CA THR A 48 -12.55 1.16 15.17
C THR A 48 -12.82 1.47 13.69
N HIS A 49 -11.77 1.66 12.89
CA HIS A 49 -11.84 1.97 11.46
C HIS A 49 -11.44 0.76 10.59
N TRP A 50 -11.36 -0.43 11.17
CA TRP A 50 -11.14 -1.64 10.39
C TRP A 50 -12.43 -2.05 9.68
N ARG A 51 -12.30 -2.48 8.42
CA ARG A 51 -13.43 -2.88 7.55
C ARG A 51 -14.40 -1.73 7.21
N THR A 52 -13.94 -0.48 7.31
CA THR A 52 -14.64 0.71 6.79
C THR A 52 -14.04 1.14 5.43
N ALA A 53 -14.56 2.21 4.85
CA ALA A 53 -14.07 2.79 3.59
C ALA A 53 -12.64 3.36 3.68
N VAL A 54 -12.13 3.63 4.90
CA VAL A 54 -10.86 4.33 5.15
C VAL A 54 -9.70 3.75 4.35
N ASN A 55 -9.51 2.42 4.36
CA ASN A 55 -8.41 1.82 3.61
C ASN A 55 -8.59 2.00 2.09
N THR A 56 -9.80 1.85 1.58
CA THR A 56 -10.09 2.01 0.15
C THR A 56 -9.80 3.43 -0.31
N GLU A 57 -10.30 4.45 0.42
CA GLU A 57 -10.07 5.86 0.11
C GLU A 57 -8.59 6.25 0.21
N CYS A 58 -7.91 5.83 1.29
CA CYS A 58 -6.49 6.09 1.44
C CYS A 58 -5.67 5.50 0.29
N LYS A 59 -5.96 4.25 -0.11
CA LYS A 59 -5.25 3.61 -1.21
C LYS A 59 -5.59 4.26 -2.54
N TYR A 60 -6.83 4.71 -2.75
CA TYR A 60 -7.20 5.48 -3.93
C TYR A 60 -6.35 6.75 -4.05
N LEU A 61 -6.31 7.58 -3.00
CA LEU A 61 -5.54 8.83 -3.01
C LEU A 61 -4.05 8.61 -3.27
N LEU A 62 -3.47 7.59 -2.65
CA LEU A 62 -2.06 7.25 -2.84
C LEU A 62 -1.79 6.72 -4.25
N LEU A 63 -2.57 5.76 -4.73
CA LEU A 63 -2.38 5.20 -6.07
C LEU A 63 -2.58 6.28 -7.13
N ARG A 64 -3.60 7.13 -6.97
CA ARG A 64 -3.85 8.27 -7.86
C ARG A 64 -2.64 9.20 -7.93
N TYR A 65 -2.12 9.62 -6.77
CA TYR A 65 -0.93 10.47 -6.75
C TYR A 65 0.30 9.78 -7.36
N ALA A 66 0.50 8.50 -7.08
CA ALA A 66 1.63 7.74 -7.62
C ALA A 66 1.57 7.62 -9.16
N PHE A 67 0.41 7.29 -9.72
CA PHE A 67 0.26 7.10 -11.17
C PHE A 67 0.09 8.40 -11.94
N GLU A 68 -0.72 9.34 -11.45
CA GLU A 68 -1.09 10.53 -12.20
C GLU A 68 -0.12 11.70 -11.96
N THR A 69 0.44 11.83 -10.75
CA THR A 69 1.36 12.93 -10.42
C THR A 69 2.81 12.50 -10.49
N LEU A 70 3.19 11.41 -9.83
CA LEU A 70 4.57 10.92 -9.85
C LEU A 70 4.89 10.11 -11.11
N GLN A 71 3.90 9.85 -11.96
CA GLN A 71 4.03 9.07 -13.19
C GLN A 71 4.71 7.72 -12.97
N CYS A 72 4.45 7.06 -11.84
CA CYS A 72 4.98 5.73 -11.59
C CYS A 72 4.44 4.75 -12.64
N ILE A 73 5.26 3.82 -13.11
CA ILE A 73 4.83 2.71 -13.97
C ILE A 73 4.32 1.53 -13.16
N ARG A 74 4.70 1.48 -11.86
CA ARG A 74 4.43 0.37 -10.95
C ARG A 74 4.31 0.85 -9.51
N VAL A 75 3.29 0.36 -8.82
CA VAL A 75 3.15 0.46 -7.36
C VAL A 75 3.06 -0.94 -6.76
N GLN A 76 3.90 -1.24 -5.77
CA GLN A 76 3.95 -2.54 -5.12
C GLN A 76 3.41 -2.50 -3.69
N LEU A 77 2.82 -3.60 -3.24
CA LEU A 77 2.37 -3.82 -1.87
C LEU A 77 2.95 -5.14 -1.35
N ARG A 78 3.52 -5.10 -0.15
CA ARG A 78 4.12 -6.26 0.52
C ARG A 78 3.30 -6.65 1.74
N VAL A 79 2.73 -7.85 1.72
CA VAL A 79 1.83 -8.31 2.78
C VAL A 79 2.43 -9.55 3.47
N ASP A 80 2.30 -9.65 4.79
CA ASP A 80 2.64 -10.90 5.49
C ASP A 80 1.73 -12.05 5.01
N ALA A 81 2.32 -13.19 4.66
CA ALA A 81 1.60 -14.35 4.15
C ALA A 81 0.54 -14.91 5.12
N ARG A 82 0.64 -14.63 6.43
CA ARG A 82 -0.36 -15.02 7.44
C ARG A 82 -1.56 -14.07 7.48
N THR A 83 -1.41 -12.83 6.99
CA THR A 83 -2.44 -11.80 7.14
C THR A 83 -3.42 -11.83 5.96
N LEU A 84 -4.31 -12.82 5.93
CA LEU A 84 -5.30 -13.00 4.88
C LEU A 84 -6.21 -11.78 4.69
N ARG A 85 -6.52 -11.05 5.77
CA ARG A 85 -7.30 -9.81 5.69
C ARG A 85 -6.62 -8.75 4.81
N SER A 86 -5.32 -8.57 5.00
CA SER A 86 -4.56 -7.59 4.23
C SER A 86 -4.38 -8.05 2.79
N GLN A 87 -4.17 -9.35 2.55
CA GLN A 87 -4.12 -9.92 1.20
C GLN A 87 -5.42 -9.65 0.43
N ARG A 88 -6.57 -9.99 1.04
CA ARG A 88 -7.89 -9.71 0.46
C ARG A 88 -8.14 -8.22 0.24
N ALA A 89 -7.64 -7.35 1.12
CA ALA A 89 -7.77 -5.91 0.95
C ALA A 89 -6.97 -5.40 -0.26
N VAL A 90 -5.77 -5.95 -0.50
CA VAL A 90 -4.95 -5.61 -1.67
C VAL A 90 -5.55 -6.18 -2.96
N GLU A 91 -6.03 -7.41 -2.93
CA GLU A 91 -6.71 -8.04 -4.07
C GLU A 91 -8.00 -7.28 -4.45
N ARG A 92 -8.77 -6.85 -3.45
CA ARG A 92 -10.01 -6.07 -3.66
C ARG A 92 -9.75 -4.76 -4.40
N ILE A 93 -8.65 -4.06 -4.10
CA ILE A 93 -8.30 -2.81 -4.79
C ILE A 93 -7.62 -3.05 -6.15
N GLY A 94 -7.56 -4.30 -6.61
CA GLY A 94 -7.03 -4.66 -7.92
C GLY A 94 -5.56 -5.05 -7.95
N GLY A 95 -4.91 -5.21 -6.79
CA GLY A 95 -3.53 -5.68 -6.73
C GLY A 95 -3.40 -7.11 -7.25
N ILE A 96 -2.51 -7.33 -8.21
CA ILE A 96 -2.23 -8.64 -8.79
C ILE A 96 -1.12 -9.31 -7.98
N LYS A 97 -1.35 -10.56 -7.56
CA LYS A 97 -0.37 -11.36 -6.81
C LYS A 97 0.72 -11.85 -7.76
N GLU A 98 1.98 -11.54 -7.45
CA GLU A 98 3.12 -11.91 -8.29
C GLU A 98 3.95 -13.04 -7.71
N GLY A 99 3.92 -13.24 -6.40
CA GLY A 99 4.68 -14.31 -5.78
C GLY A 99 4.77 -14.22 -4.26
N VAL A 100 5.52 -15.17 -3.70
CA VAL A 100 5.80 -15.24 -2.26
C VAL A 100 7.30 -15.34 -2.05
N LEU A 101 7.87 -14.34 -1.39
CA LEU A 101 9.23 -14.37 -0.90
C LEU A 101 9.25 -15.19 0.39
N ARG A 102 9.78 -16.42 0.32
CA ARG A 102 9.92 -17.32 1.47
C ARG A 102 11.05 -16.82 2.36
N LYS A 103 10.85 -16.86 3.69
CA LYS A 103 11.82 -16.41 4.70
C LYS A 103 12.43 -15.03 4.39
N ALA A 104 11.60 -14.10 3.92
CA ALA A 104 12.05 -12.79 3.44
C ALA A 104 12.62 -11.91 4.55
N GLN A 105 12.12 -12.04 5.78
CA GLN A 105 12.53 -11.22 6.92
C GLN A 105 12.40 -12.00 8.23
N ILE A 106 13.26 -11.70 9.21
CA ILE A 106 13.04 -12.10 10.61
C ILE A 106 12.41 -10.91 11.33
N LEU A 107 11.24 -11.11 11.92
CA LEU A 107 10.53 -10.09 12.69
C LEU A 107 11.16 -9.92 14.08
N ARG A 108 10.78 -8.86 14.79
CA ARG A 108 11.30 -8.55 16.13
C ARG A 108 11.01 -9.66 17.17
N ASP A 109 9.97 -10.45 16.95
CA ASP A 109 9.57 -11.59 17.76
C ASP A 109 10.31 -12.90 17.36
N GLY A 110 11.27 -12.83 16.43
CA GLY A 110 12.01 -13.98 15.92
C GLY A 110 11.29 -14.76 14.82
N HIS A 111 10.09 -14.37 14.43
CA HIS A 111 9.34 -15.09 13.40
C HIS A 111 9.95 -14.91 12.00
N GLU A 112 10.19 -16.03 11.31
CA GLU A 112 10.59 -16.05 9.88
C GLU A 112 9.40 -15.72 8.98
N ARG A 113 9.28 -14.46 8.58
CA ARG A 113 8.18 -13.95 7.77
C ARG A 113 8.34 -14.29 6.29
N ALA A 114 7.31 -14.92 5.72
CA ALA A 114 7.09 -14.93 4.28
C ALA A 114 6.29 -13.69 3.84
N VAL A 115 6.66 -13.11 2.70
CA VAL A 115 6.04 -11.90 2.14
C VAL A 115 5.37 -12.22 0.82
N VAL A 116 4.08 -11.92 0.72
CA VAL A 116 3.35 -11.95 -0.54
C VAL A 116 3.52 -10.60 -1.24
N LEU A 117 3.95 -10.65 -2.50
CA LEU A 117 4.11 -9.49 -3.36
C LEU A 117 2.86 -9.30 -4.21
N TYR A 118 2.37 -8.07 -4.21
CA TYR A 118 1.32 -7.60 -5.10
C TYR A 118 1.79 -6.35 -5.84
N SER A 119 1.22 -6.11 -7.01
CA SER A 119 1.46 -4.89 -7.76
C SER A 119 0.19 -4.36 -8.43
N LEU A 120 0.24 -3.07 -8.76
CA LEU A 120 -0.62 -2.42 -9.75
C LEU A 120 0.29 -1.72 -10.76
N LEU A 121 -0.06 -1.80 -12.04
CA LEU A 121 0.68 -1.16 -13.12
C LEU A 121 -0.07 0.07 -13.65
N HIS A 122 0.66 1.00 -14.25
CA HIS A 122 0.05 2.22 -14.78
C HIS A 122 -1.00 1.95 -15.88
N ASP A 123 -0.82 0.92 -16.71
CA ASP A 123 -1.77 0.54 -17.75
C ASP A 123 -3.07 -0.05 -17.18
N GLU A 124 -3.04 -0.54 -15.93
CA GLU A 124 -4.21 -1.04 -15.21
C GLU A 124 -4.96 0.09 -14.49
N TRP A 125 -4.26 1.22 -14.22
CA TRP A 125 -4.78 2.31 -13.41
C TRP A 125 -6.08 2.92 -13.96
N PRO A 126 -6.23 3.24 -15.25
CA PRO A 126 -7.46 3.86 -15.76
C PRO A 126 -8.73 3.07 -15.43
N ALA A 127 -8.68 1.74 -15.58
CA ALA A 127 -9.80 0.88 -15.24
C ALA A 127 -10.04 0.81 -13.72
N ARG A 128 -8.95 0.86 -12.93
CA ARG A 128 -9.03 0.84 -11.46
C ARG A 128 -9.60 2.15 -10.89
N THR A 129 -9.28 3.30 -11.45
CA THR A 129 -9.85 4.60 -11.05
C THR A 129 -11.38 4.57 -11.08
N VAL A 130 -11.96 4.08 -12.17
CA VAL A 130 -13.43 3.96 -12.30
C VAL A 130 -14.03 3.10 -11.18
N TRP A 131 -13.40 1.96 -10.87
CA TRP A 131 -13.84 1.10 -9.77
C TRP A 131 -13.76 1.79 -8.40
N PHE A 132 -12.68 2.55 -8.14
CA PHE A 132 -12.54 3.30 -6.89
C PHE A 132 -13.63 4.36 -6.75
N GLU A 133 -13.86 5.17 -7.79
CA GLU A 133 -14.87 6.22 -7.75
C GLU A 133 -16.28 5.68 -7.55
N GLN A 134 -16.61 4.54 -8.15
CA GLN A 134 -17.90 3.87 -7.93
C GLN A 134 -18.00 3.28 -6.51
N THR A 135 -16.90 2.77 -5.96
CA THR A 135 -16.88 2.14 -4.64
C THR A 135 -16.94 3.16 -3.51
N ILE A 136 -16.32 4.33 -3.67
CA ILE A 136 -16.28 5.39 -2.65
C ILE A 136 -17.60 6.19 -2.63
N LYS A 137 -18.32 6.28 -3.76
CA LYS A 137 -19.64 6.93 -3.83
C LYS A 137 -20.78 6.12 -3.19
N ARG A 138 -20.53 4.86 -2.83
CA ARG A 138 -21.51 3.95 -2.21
C ARG A 138 -21.33 3.92 -0.70
#